data_AF-A0A9P8BZJ3-F1
#
_entry.id   AF-A0A9P8BZJ3-F1
#
_cell.length_a   1.000
_cell.length_b   1.000
_cell.length_c   1.000
_cell.angle_alpha   90.00
_cell.angle_beta   90.00
_cell.angle_gamma   90.00
#
_symmetry.space_group_name_H-M   'P 1'
#
loop_
_entity.id
_entity.type
_entity.pdbx_description
1 polymer ?
#
loop_
_entity_poly.entity_id
_entity_poly.type
_entity_poly.pdbx_seq_one_letter_code
_entity_poly.pdbx_strand_id
1 'polypeptide(L)' 'PLALPVAKTYIYKTIGEILIPINVYLPRALGVACPIMLFIHGGGWLGGSRSDYCRPLFQHFLSLGFIVTSMDYR' A
#
# COMPACT_ATOMS: atom_id res chain seq x y z
N PRO A 1 1.62 4.86 17.31
CA PRO A 1 0.31 4.41 16.76
C PRO A 1 0.38 2.95 16.29
N LEU A 2 -0.71 2.18 16.45
CA LEU A 2 -0.82 0.81 15.94
C LEU A 2 -0.69 0.76 14.41
N ALA A 3 -0.32 -0.41 13.87
CA ALA A 3 -0.27 -0.63 12.41
C ALA A 3 -1.65 -0.37 11.79
N LEU A 4 -1.69 0.27 10.63
CA LEU A 4 -2.95 0.35 9.88
C LEU A 4 -3.34 -1.07 9.46
N PRO A 5 -4.61 -1.46 9.65
CA PRO A 5 -5.06 -2.78 9.25
C PRO A 5 -4.99 -2.90 7.72
N VAL A 6 -4.31 -3.93 7.24
CA VAL A 6 -4.31 -4.28 5.82
C VAL A 6 -5.65 -4.92 5.51
N ALA A 7 -6.42 -4.34 4.58
CA ALA A 7 -7.70 -4.89 4.18
C ALA A 7 -7.51 -6.14 3.32
N LYS A 8 -6.55 -6.08 2.40
CA LYS A 8 -6.20 -7.22 1.53
C LYS A 8 -4.77 -7.12 1.03
N THR A 9 -4.17 -8.27 0.78
CA THR A 9 -2.89 -8.40 0.06
C THR A 9 -3.15 -9.13 -1.24
N TYR A 10 -2.60 -8.60 -2.34
CA TYR A 10 -2.64 -9.23 -3.66
C TYR A 10 -1.22 -9.50 -4.13
N ILE A 11 -1.05 -10.51 -4.99
CA ILE A 11 0.16 -10.63 -5.82
C ILE A 11 -0.11 -9.89 -7.11
N TYR A 12 0.60 -8.79 -7.36
CA TYR A 12 0.38 -7.97 -8.56
C TYR A 12 1.30 -8.36 -9.70
N LYS A 13 2.42 -9.04 -9.40
CA LYS A 13 3.38 -9.51 -10.38
C LYS A 13 4.04 -10.81 -9.91
N THR A 14 4.29 -11.69 -10.87
CA THR A 14 5.07 -12.91 -10.67
C THR A 14 6.22 -12.90 -11.66
N ILE A 15 7.45 -13.12 -11.19
CA ILE A 15 8.66 -13.22 -12.00
C ILE A 15 9.36 -14.54 -11.65
N GLY A 16 9.21 -15.56 -12.50
CA GLY A 16 9.61 -16.93 -12.14
C GLY A 16 8.86 -17.38 -10.89
N GLU A 17 9.60 -17.75 -9.85
CA GLU A 17 9.04 -18.13 -8.54
C GLU A 17 8.85 -16.94 -7.59
N ILE A 18 9.27 -15.73 -7.98
CA ILE A 18 9.17 -14.53 -7.15
C ILE A 18 7.75 -13.96 -7.26
N LEU A 19 7.01 -14.01 -6.16
CA LEU A 19 5.72 -13.35 -6.01
C LEU A 19 5.94 -11.94 -5.44
N ILE A 20 5.44 -10.91 -6.13
CA ILE A 20 5.59 -9.53 -5.68
C ILE A 20 4.23 -9.03 -5.16
N PRO A 21 4.08 -8.85 -3.83
CA PRO A 21 2.82 -8.47 -3.22
C PRO A 21 2.58 -6.96 -3.16
N ILE A 22 1.31 -6.59 -3.06
CA ILE A 22 0.82 -5.24 -2.77
C ILE A 22 -0.24 -5.31 -1.67
N ASN A 23 -0.09 -4.47 -0.64
CA ASN A 23 -1.09 -4.30 0.41
C ASN A 23 -2.08 -3.21 0.01
N VAL A 24 -3.36 -3.42 0.34
CA VAL A 24 -4.47 -2.49 0.11
C VAL A 24 -5.05 -2.07 1.45
N TYR A 25 -5.23 -0.76 1.61
CA TYR A 25 -5.85 -0.11 2.75
C TYR A 25 -7.09 0.65 2.27
N LEU A 26 -8.22 0.42 2.94
CA LEU A 26 -9.50 1.02 2.54
C LEU A 26 -9.84 2.23 3.43
N PRO A 27 -10.38 3.31 2.85
CA PRO A 27 -10.93 4.41 3.62
C PRO A 27 -12.18 3.93 4.39
N ARG A 28 -12.61 4.70 5.40
CA ARG A 28 -13.80 4.34 6.21
C ARG A 28 -15.09 4.24 5.39
N ALA A 29 -15.21 5.01 4.32
CA ALA A 29 -16.35 4.99 3.41
C ALA A 29 -15.83 4.90 1.97
N LEU A 30 -16.40 3.96 1.20
CA LEU A 30 -16.13 3.83 -0.22
C LEU A 30 -17.17 4.64 -0.99
N GLY A 31 -16.70 5.51 -1.90
CA GLY A 31 -17.54 6.25 -2.83
C GLY A 31 -17.73 5.49 -4.15
N VAL A 32 -18.50 6.08 -5.08
CA VAL A 32 -18.75 5.51 -6.42
C VAL A 32 -17.47 5.50 -7.28
N ALA A 33 -16.56 6.45 -7.06
CA ALA A 33 -15.23 6.48 -7.64
C ALA A 33 -14.22 6.83 -6.54
N CYS A 34 -13.28 5.92 -6.25
CA CYS A 34 -12.22 6.15 -5.28
C CYS A 34 -10.88 6.29 -6.01
N PRO A 35 -10.17 7.42 -5.88
CA PRO A 35 -8.81 7.51 -6.40
C PRO A 35 -7.89 6.53 -5.66
N ILE A 36 -6.85 6.06 -6.37
CA ILE A 36 -5.87 5.12 -5.82
C ILE A 36 -4.54 5.84 -5.63
N MET A 37 -3.97 5.74 -4.43
CA MET A 37 -2.59 6.13 -4.16
C MET A 37 -1.70 4.89 -4.20
N LEU A 38 -0.73 4.86 -5.12
CA LEU A 38 0.32 3.84 -5.15
C LEU A 38 1.55 4.33 -4.41
N PHE A 39 1.89 3.68 -3.30
CA PHE A 39 3.10 3.95 -2.54
C PHE A 39 4.20 2.93 -2.87
N ILE A 40 5.39 3.46 -3.14
CA ILE A 40 6.62 2.71 -3.38
C ILE A 40 7.61 3.12 -2.30
N HIS A 41 8.07 2.17 -1.49
CA HIS A 41 8.96 2.46 -0.37
C HIS A 41 10.36 2.86 -0.86
N GLY A 42 11.06 3.64 -0.02
CA GLY A 42 12.49 3.94 -0.22
C GLY A 42 13.39 2.74 0.09
N GLY A 43 14.68 3.00 0.33
CA GLY A 43 15.67 1.95 0.64
C GLY A 43 16.77 1.79 -0.41
N GLY A 44 16.92 2.78 -1.30
CA GLY A 44 18.04 2.86 -2.25
C GLY A 44 18.16 1.66 -3.18
N TRP A 45 17.04 1.01 -3.51
CA TRP A 45 16.98 -0.23 -4.29
C TRP A 45 17.64 -1.46 -3.65
N LEU A 46 18.11 -1.35 -2.40
CA LEU A 46 18.79 -2.43 -1.69
C LEU A 46 17.91 -3.08 -0.62
N GLY A 47 16.83 -2.42 -0.21
CA GLY A 47 15.94 -2.94 0.83
C GLY A 47 14.67 -2.12 1.02
N GLY A 48 14.01 -2.39 2.13
CA GLY A 48 12.67 -1.89 2.45
C GLY A 48 11.58 -2.87 2.04
N SER A 49 10.36 -2.55 2.45
CA SER A 49 9.16 -3.34 2.20
C SER A 49 7.92 -2.45 2.18
N ARG A 50 6.81 -3.00 1.69
CA ARG A 50 5.48 -2.41 1.75
C ARG A 50 4.99 -2.03 3.16
N SER A 51 5.69 -2.45 4.22
CA SER A 51 5.41 -2.07 5.60
C SER A 51 6.15 -0.79 6.05
N ASP A 52 7.12 -0.31 5.26
CA ASP A 52 7.99 0.84 5.56
C ASP A 52 7.39 2.14 5.04
N TYR A 53 6.21 2.51 5.57
CA TYR A 53 5.48 3.71 5.17
C TYR A 53 5.29 4.72 6.31
N CYS A 54 5.15 5.99 5.93
CA CYS A 54 4.77 7.06 6.85
C CYS A 54 3.28 6.94 7.20
N ARG A 55 2.96 6.59 8.45
CA ARG A 55 1.57 6.36 8.90
C ARG A 55 0.68 7.60 8.79
N PRO A 56 1.12 8.82 9.21
CA PRO A 56 0.33 10.03 9.00
C PRO A 56 -0.02 10.29 7.53
N LEU A 57 0.88 9.98 6.60
CA LEU A 57 0.63 10.12 5.16
C LEU A 57 -0.51 9.21 4.72
N PHE A 58 -0.46 7.92 5.08
CA PHE A 58 -1.51 6.97 4.72
C PHE A 58 -2.84 7.36 5.35
N GLN A 59 -2.85 7.76 6.62
CA GLN A 59 -4.05 8.24 7.31
C GLN A 59 -4.65 9.47 6.62
N HIS A 60 -3.81 10.40 6.15
CA HIS A 60 -4.26 11.58 5.43
C HIS A 60 -4.98 11.19 4.13
N PHE A 61 -4.37 10.38 3.27
CA PHE A 61 -5.00 9.95 2.02
C PHE A 61 -6.25 9.10 2.23
N LEU A 62 -6.25 8.19 3.22
CA LEU A 62 -7.44 7.44 3.60
C LEU A 62 -8.57 8.37 4.08
N SER A 63 -8.25 9.47 4.77
CA SER A 63 -9.24 10.46 5.20
C SER A 63 -9.83 11.26 4.03
N LEU A 64 -9.09 11.40 2.94
CA LEU A 64 -9.53 12.02 1.69
C LEU A 64 -10.30 11.06 0.76
N GLY A 65 -10.54 9.82 1.19
CA GLY A 65 -11.29 8.82 0.41
C GLY A 65 -10.45 8.08 -0.64
N PHE A 66 -9.12 8.15 -0.56
CA PHE A 66 -8.25 7.35 -1.43
C PHE A 66 -8.20 5.90 -0.94
N ILE A 67 -8.20 4.97 -1.89
CA ILE A 67 -7.68 3.63 -1.64
C ILE A 67 -6.16 3.75 -1.63
N VAL A 68 -5.54 3.38 -0.52
CA VAL A 68 -4.09 3.44 -0.38
C VAL A 68 -3.52 2.06 -0.66
N THR A 69 -2.48 1.98 -1.49
CA THR A 69 -1.78 0.75 -1.80
C THR A 69 -0.29 0.90 -1.55
N SER A 70 0.36 -0.16 -1.06
CA SER A 70 1.79 -0.18 -0.76
C SER A 70 2.40 -1.45 -1.33
N MET A 71 3.32 -1.32 -2.27
CA MET A 71 3.89 -2.45 -3.02
C MET A 71 5.31 -2.79 -2.57
N ASP A 72 5.65 -4.08 -2.63
CA ASP A 72 7.04 -4.51 -2.71
C ASP A 72 7.54 -4.39 -4.16
N TYR A 73 8.86 -4.26 -4.31
CA TYR A 73 9.56 -4.36 -5.60
C TYR A 73 10.90 -5.09 -5.45
N ARG A 74 11.38 -5.63 -6.57
CA ARG A 74 12.71 -6.22 -6.78
C ARG A 74 13.11 -6.05 -8.23
#